data_AF-A0A7C2HU71-F1
#
_entry.id   AF-A0A7C2HU71-F1
#
_cell.length_a   1.000
_cell.length_b   1.000
_cell.length_c   1.000
_cell.angle_alpha   90.00
_cell.angle_beta   90.00
_cell.angle_gamma   90.00
#
_symmetry.space_group_name_H-M   'P 1'
#
loop_
_entity.id
_entity.type
_entity.pdbx_description
1 polymer ?
#
loop_
_entity_poly.entity_id
_entity_poly.type
_entity_poly.pdbx_seq_one_letter_code
_entity_poly.pdbx_strand_id
1 'polypeptide(L)'
;AARAVQRERFQATKTTCNAAMSGAQVRRFCTYTREGGRMLQAAFRQLALSARAHDRMLKVARTIADLEGAATIDTAHIAEALQYREREGA
;
A
#
# COMPACT_ATOMS: atom_id res chain seq x y z
N ALA A 1 -10.31 12.05 -5.16
CA ALA A 1 -10.31 11.72 -3.72
C ALA A 1 -8.88 11.57 -3.17
N ALA A 2 -8.13 10.52 -3.52
CA ALA A 2 -6.85 10.16 -2.88
C ALA A 2 -5.78 11.26 -2.77
N ARG A 3 -5.63 12.13 -3.78
CA ARG A 3 -4.64 13.22 -3.75
C ARG A 3 -4.86 14.23 -2.63
N ALA A 4 -6.11 14.48 -2.23
CA ALA A 4 -6.41 15.37 -1.12
C ALA A 4 -5.93 14.75 0.22
N VAL A 5 -6.30 13.48 0.45
CA VAL A 5 -5.86 12.70 1.62
C VAL A 5 -4.32 12.65 1.71
N GLN A 6 -3.65 12.43 0.58
CA GLN A 6 -2.18 12.38 0.55
C GLN A 6 -1.54 13.73 0.90
N ARG A 7 -2.08 14.85 0.39
CA ARG A 7 -1.56 16.19 0.74
C ARG A 7 -1.65 16.44 2.24
N GLU A 8 -2.78 16.10 2.84
CA GLU A 8 -2.97 16.25 4.29
C GLU A 8 -2.00 15.36 5.08
N ARG A 9 -1.92 14.07 4.72
CA ARG A 9 -1.01 13.11 5.35
C ARG A 9 0.45 13.57 5.33
N PHE A 10 0.88 14.22 4.26
CA PHE A 10 2.27 14.57 4.03
C PHE A 10 2.60 16.05 4.21
N GLN A 11 1.67 16.88 4.70
CA GLN A 11 1.83 18.33 4.80
C GLN A 11 3.12 18.79 5.51
N ALA A 12 3.62 18.00 6.46
CA ALA A 12 4.84 18.28 7.22
C ALA A 12 6.10 17.59 6.66
N THR A 13 6.06 17.13 5.41
CA THR A 13 7.13 16.35 4.78
C THR A 13 7.39 16.79 3.34
N LYS A 14 8.53 16.39 2.77
CA LYS A 14 8.82 16.61 1.33
C LYS A 14 8.11 15.60 0.40
N THR A 15 7.41 14.61 0.97
CA THR A 15 6.73 13.58 0.20
C THR A 15 5.42 14.14 -0.35
N THR A 16 5.17 13.95 -1.64
CA THR A 16 3.97 14.49 -2.31
C THR A 16 2.88 13.45 -2.52
N CYS A 17 3.23 12.15 -2.43
CA CYS A 17 2.32 11.05 -2.72
C CYS A 17 2.78 9.71 -2.15
N ASN A 18 1.88 8.73 -2.15
CA ASN A 18 2.14 7.39 -1.63
C ASN A 18 3.31 6.69 -2.34
N ALA A 19 3.43 6.83 -3.66
CA ALA A 19 4.52 6.22 -4.43
C ALA A 19 5.91 6.69 -3.94
N ALA A 20 6.01 7.96 -3.53
CA ALA A 20 7.25 8.60 -3.07
C ALA A 20 7.57 8.35 -1.58
N MET A 21 6.80 7.53 -0.87
CA MET A 21 7.10 7.20 0.54
C MET A 21 8.47 6.53 0.70
N SER A 22 9.22 6.92 1.73
CA SER A 22 10.37 6.17 2.24
C SER A 22 9.90 4.91 3.00
N GLY A 23 10.80 3.96 3.25
CA GLY A 23 10.45 2.76 4.04
C GLY A 23 9.92 3.09 5.45
N ALA A 24 10.42 4.16 6.08
CA ALA A 24 9.91 4.63 7.36
C ALA A 24 8.47 5.17 7.25
N GLN A 25 8.16 5.87 6.16
CA GLN A 25 6.81 6.38 5.90
C GLN A 25 5.84 5.25 5.54
N VAL A 26 6.29 4.22 4.81
CA VAL A 26 5.48 3.02 4.54
C VAL A 26 5.05 2.38 5.86
N ARG A 27 5.99 2.14 6.79
CA ARG A 27 5.67 1.58 8.11
C ARG A 27 4.71 2.45 8.93
N ARG A 28 4.79 3.77 8.79
CA ARG A 28 3.96 4.73 9.53
C ARG A 28 2.54 4.85 8.96
N PHE A 29 2.41 4.87 7.64
CA PHE A 29 1.16 5.27 6.97
C PHE A 29 0.43 4.14 6.26
N CYS A 30 1.08 2.99 6.07
CA CYS A 30 0.45 1.80 5.47
C CYS A 30 0.07 0.81 6.57
N THR A 31 -0.74 1.27 7.54
CA THR A 31 -1.33 0.39 8.54
C THR A 31 -2.40 -0.48 7.89
N TYR A 32 -2.43 -1.76 8.26
CA TYR A 32 -3.36 -2.74 7.71
C TYR A 32 -4.04 -3.56 8.81
N THR A 33 -5.20 -4.13 8.48
CA THR A 33 -5.91 -5.05 9.37
C THR A 33 -5.13 -6.35 9.56
N ARG A 34 -5.46 -7.10 10.61
CA ARG A 34 -4.83 -8.40 10.89
C ARG A 34 -5.01 -9.37 9.72
N GLU A 35 -6.19 -9.38 9.13
CA GLU A 35 -6.58 -10.20 7.98
C GLU A 35 -5.78 -9.78 6.74
N GLY A 36 -5.63 -8.47 6.51
CA GLY A 36 -4.79 -7.93 5.44
C GLY A 36 -3.33 -8.37 5.59
N GLY A 37 -2.78 -8.29 6.81
CA GLY A 37 -1.42 -8.75 7.11
C GLY A 37 -1.21 -10.25 6.82
N ARG A 38 -2.20 -11.09 7.16
CA ARG A 38 -2.15 -12.54 6.85
C ARG A 38 -2.13 -12.80 5.34
N MET A 39 -2.97 -12.11 4.58
CA MET A 39 -3.00 -12.22 3.11
C MET A 39 -1.68 -11.77 2.50
N LEU A 40 -1.15 -10.62 2.94
CA LEU A 40 0.13 -10.11 2.47
C LEU A 40 1.27 -11.09 2.73
N GLN A 41 1.32 -11.69 3.92
CA GLN A 41 2.33 -12.70 4.27
C GLN A 41 2.20 -13.98 3.43
N ALA A 42 0.97 -14.42 3.13
CA ALA A 42 0.73 -15.56 2.25
C ALA A 42 1.22 -15.26 0.83
N ALA A 43 0.83 -14.12 0.26
CA ALA A 43 1.25 -13.70 -1.07
C ALA A 43 2.77 -13.53 -1.17
N PHE A 44 3.41 -12.98 -0.13
CA PHE A 44 4.87 -12.80 -0.10
C PHE A 44 5.63 -14.12 -0.15
N ARG A 45 5.13 -15.14 0.57
CA ARG A 45 5.69 -16.50 0.54
C ARG A 45 5.46 -17.20 -0.79
N GLN A 46 4.25 -17.10 -1.34
CA GLN A 46 3.89 -17.78 -2.60
C GLN A 46 4.60 -17.18 -3.81
N LEU A 47 4.71 -15.85 -3.86
CA LEU A 47 5.23 -15.11 -5.01
C LEU A 47 6.73 -14.76 -4.88
N ALA A 48 7.41 -15.30 -3.86
CA ALA A 48 8.83 -15.05 -3.54
C ALA A 48 9.21 -13.56 -3.64
N LEU A 49 8.37 -12.70 -3.08
CA LEU A 49 8.52 -11.25 -3.20
C LEU A 49 9.75 -10.76 -2.42
N SER A 50 10.38 -9.69 -2.90
CA SER A 50 11.44 -9.00 -2.15
C SER A 50 10.86 -7.93 -1.24
N ALA A 51 11.61 -7.51 -0.21
CA ALA A 51 11.17 -6.43 0.69
C ALA A 51 10.77 -5.14 -0.06
N ARG A 52 11.45 -4.83 -1.17
CA ARG A 52 11.09 -3.69 -2.04
C ARG A 52 9.77 -3.90 -2.77
N ALA A 53 9.44 -5.13 -3.14
CA ALA A 53 8.16 -5.46 -3.75
C ALA A 53 7.02 -5.38 -2.73
N HIS A 54 7.26 -5.80 -1.48
CA HIS A 54 6.31 -5.57 -0.37
C HIS A 54 6.03 -4.08 -0.14
N ASP A 55 7.06 -3.25 -0.08
CA ASP A 55 6.86 -1.81 0.11
C ASP A 55 6.09 -1.17 -1.05
N ARG A 56 6.36 -1.60 -2.30
CA ARG A 56 5.57 -1.16 -3.45
C ARG A 56 4.10 -1.57 -3.33
N MET A 57 3.85 -2.82 -2.94
CA MET A 57 2.49 -3.35 -2.75
C MET A 57 1.71 -2.56 -1.71
N LEU A 58 2.34 -2.25 -0.56
CA LEU A 58 1.71 -1.44 0.48
C LEU A 58 1.38 -0.02 0.00
N LYS A 59 2.25 0.61 -0.81
CA LYS A 59 1.98 1.94 -1.38
C LYS A 59 0.80 1.94 -2.35
N VAL A 60 0.64 0.87 -3.14
CA VAL A 60 -0.51 0.70 -4.04
C VAL A 60 -1.77 0.47 -3.22
N ALA A 61 -1.77 -0.49 -2.28
CA ALA A 61 -2.90 -0.76 -1.40
C ALA A 61 -3.34 0.47 -0.60
N ARG A 62 -2.37 1.28 -0.12
CA ARG A 62 -2.66 2.57 0.54
C ARG A 62 -3.34 3.56 -0.38
N THR A 63 -2.99 3.57 -1.67
CA THR A 63 -3.62 4.46 -2.66
C THR A 63 -5.05 4.04 -2.95
N ILE A 64 -5.34 2.74 -3.04
CA ILE A 64 -6.70 2.22 -3.21
C ILE A 64 -7.53 2.59 -1.97
N ALA A 65 -7.01 2.37 -0.76
CA ALA A 65 -7.67 2.78 0.47
C ALA A 65 -7.91 4.29 0.56
N ASP A 66 -7.03 5.12 0.02
CA ASP A 66 -7.25 6.57 -0.07
C ASP A 66 -8.33 6.95 -1.09
N LEU A 67 -8.55 6.15 -2.13
CA LEU A 67 -9.63 6.36 -3.10
C LEU A 67 -10.99 6.02 -2.48
N GLU A 68 -11.03 5.01 -1.62
CA GLU A 68 -12.23 4.57 -0.90
C GLU A 68 -12.50 5.37 0.39
N GLY A 69 -11.56 6.21 0.81
CA GLY A 69 -11.67 6.97 2.07
C GLY A 69 -11.46 6.10 3.33
N ALA A 70 -10.90 4.90 3.19
CA ALA A 70 -10.63 4.00 4.29
C ALA A 70 -9.38 4.44 5.08
N ALA A 71 -9.47 4.52 6.40
CA ALA A 71 -8.30 4.88 7.23
C ALA A 71 -7.24 3.77 7.28
N THR A 72 -7.67 2.50 7.21
CA THR A 72 -6.82 1.32 7.31
C THR A 72 -6.87 0.51 6.01
N ILE A 73 -5.74 -0.07 5.62
CA ILE A 73 -5.69 -1.00 4.49
C ILE A 73 -6.27 -2.34 4.93
N ASP A 74 -7.23 -2.88 4.20
CA ASP A 74 -7.83 -4.18 4.49
C ASP A 74 -7.45 -5.24 3.43
N THR A 75 -8.09 -6.39 3.50
CA THR A 75 -7.89 -7.50 2.55
C THR A 75 -8.27 -7.14 1.12
N ALA A 76 -9.33 -6.35 0.91
CA ALA A 76 -9.79 -5.99 -0.44
C ALA A 76 -8.74 -5.11 -1.14
N HIS A 77 -8.23 -4.10 -0.44
CA HIS A 77 -7.19 -3.22 -0.95
C HIS A 77 -5.89 -3.97 -1.31
N ILE A 78 -5.51 -4.98 -0.52
CA ILE A 78 -4.32 -5.81 -0.77
C ILE A 78 -4.54 -6.74 -1.96
N ALA A 79 -5.71 -7.37 -2.05
CA ALA A 79 -6.06 -8.25 -3.16
C ALA A 79 -6.05 -7.49 -4.49
N GLU A 80 -6.60 -6.28 -4.52
CA GLU A 80 -6.58 -5.45 -5.72
C GLU A 80 -5.16 -4.99 -6.08
N ALA A 81 -4.35 -4.58 -5.09
CA ALA A 81 -2.94 -4.25 -5.31
C ALA A 81 -2.12 -5.42 -5.88
N LEU A 82 -2.42 -6.66 -5.46
CA LEU A 82 -1.83 -7.89 -6.01
C LEU A 82 -2.21 -8.08 -7.48
N GLN A 83 -3.48 -7.91 -7.84
CA GLN A 83 -3.95 -8.04 -9.22
C GLN A 83 -3.30 -7.04 -10.17
N TYR A 84 -3.05 -5.81 -9.72
CA TYR A 84 -2.34 -4.83 -10.55
C TYR A 84 -0.91 -5.25 -10.87
N ARG A 85 -0.21 -5.91 -9.95
CA ARG A 85 1.16 -6.39 -10.18
C ARG A 85 1.22 -7.48 -11.25
N GLU A 86 0.26 -8.40 -11.27
CA GLU A 86 0.22 -9.46 -12.30
C GLU A 86 0.09 -8.85 -13.71
N ARG A 87 -0.61 -7.72 -13.83
CA ARG A 87 -0.79 -7.01 -15.10
C ARG A 87 0.43 -6.24 -15.58
N GLU A 88 1.34 -5.82 -14.69
CA GLU A 88 2.59 -5.13 -15.06
C GLU A 88 3.74 -6.11 -15.40
N GLY A 89 3.58 -7.39 -15.10
CA GLY A 89 4.60 -8.43 -15.30
C GLY A 89 4.33 -9.41 -16.44
N ALA A 90 3.29 -9.16 -17.25
CA ALA A 90 2.90 -9.97 -18.41
C ALA A 90 3.21 -9.23 -19.72
#